data_AF-A0A7Y6K877-F1
#
_entry.id   AF-A0A7Y6K877-F1
#
_cell.length_a   1.000
_cell.length_b   1.000
_cell.length_c   1.000
_cell.angle_alpha   90.00
_cell.angle_beta   90.00
_cell.angle_gamma   90.00
#
_symmetry.space_group_name_H-M   'P 1'
#
loop_
_entity.id
_entity.type
_entity.pdbx_description
1 polymer ?
#
loop_
_entity_poly.entity_id
_entity_poly.type
_entity_poly.pdbx_seq_one_letter_code
_entity_poly.pdbx_strand_id
1 'polypeptide(L)' 'MRSPQFAIGMLNVVWFGDLVKILWASEDGIWLLAKRLERGRFIWPKADGGKVHLSSAQLSMLLEGIDWRQPRRTAALSML' A
#
# COMPACT_ATOMS: atom_id res chain seq x y z
N MET A 1 10.86 -23.89 0.45
CA MET A 1 9.86 -22.94 0.98
C MET A 1 9.86 -21.75 0.04
N ARG A 2 8.92 -21.69 -0.94
CA ARG A 2 8.89 -20.60 -1.93
C ARG A 2 8.49 -19.32 -1.21
N SER A 3 9.35 -18.29 -1.24
CA SER A 3 9.04 -16.98 -0.69
C SER A 3 7.75 -16.46 -1.34
N PRO A 4 6.74 -16.01 -0.57
CA PRO A 4 5.51 -15.47 -1.14
C PRO A 4 5.87 -14.23 -1.95
N GLN A 5 5.68 -14.30 -3.27
CA GLN A 5 5.94 -13.19 -4.16
C GLN A 5 4.78 -12.22 -4.03
N PHE A 6 4.96 -11.14 -3.28
CA PHE A 6 3.96 -10.10 -3.08
C PHE A 6 3.62 -9.45 -4.44
N ALA A 7 2.50 -9.84 -5.05
CA ALA A 7 1.95 -9.16 -6.21
C ALA A 7 0.94 -8.11 -5.72
N ILE A 8 1.45 -6.94 -5.30
CA ILE A 8 0.57 -5.84 -4.90
C ILE A 8 0.05 -5.18 -6.18
N GLY A 9 -1.11 -5.63 -6.65
CA GLY A 9 -1.82 -5.05 -7.79
C GLY A 9 -2.78 -3.94 -7.35
N MET A 10 -2.70 -2.78 -8.01
CA MET A 10 -3.59 -1.64 -7.78
C MET A 10 -4.96 -1.91 -8.42
N LEU A 11 -5.98 -2.25 -7.62
CA LEU A 11 -7.35 -2.38 -8.12
C LEU A 11 -8.11 -1.06 -7.93
N ASN A 12 -8.23 -0.28 -9.01
CA ASN A 12 -9.00 0.97 -9.10
C ASN A 12 -8.69 2.04 -8.03
N VAL A 13 -7.76 2.95 -8.37
CA VAL A 13 -7.64 4.26 -7.69
C VAL A 13 -8.80 5.14 -8.14
N VAL A 14 -9.74 5.41 -7.23
CA VAL A 14 -10.79 6.41 -7.42
C VAL A 14 -10.21 7.76 -6.98
N TRP A 15 -9.82 8.58 -7.96
CA TRP A 15 -9.61 10.05 -8.01
C TRP A 15 -8.89 10.84 -6.89
N PHE A 16 -8.65 10.34 -5.68
CA PHE A 16 -7.95 11.09 -4.62
C PHE A 16 -6.74 10.38 -3.99
N GLY A 17 -6.54 9.08 -4.25
CA GLY A 17 -5.38 8.33 -3.76
C GLY A 17 -5.40 8.08 -2.25
N ASP A 18 -6.55 8.26 -1.60
CA ASP A 18 -6.82 8.03 -0.19
C ASP A 18 -7.29 6.59 0.10
N LEU A 19 -7.63 5.81 -0.94
CA LEU A 19 -8.04 4.41 -0.83
C LEU A 19 -7.03 3.48 -1.50
N VAL A 20 -6.61 2.43 -0.79
CA VAL A 20 -5.80 1.33 -1.33
C VAL A 20 -6.56 0.01 -1.20
N LYS A 21 -6.46 -0.83 -2.23
CA LYS A 21 -6.94 -2.21 -2.24
C LYS A 21 -5.76 -3.13 -2.51
N ILE A 22 -5.55 -4.11 -1.63
CA ILE A 22 -4.49 -5.12 -1.73
C ILE A 22 -5.16 -6.48 -1.85
N LEU A 23 -4.86 -7.18 -2.94
CA LEU A 23 -5.28 -8.56 -3.16
C LEU A 23 -4.14 -9.51 -2.79
N TRP A 24 -4.49 -10.54 -2.04
CA TRP A 24 -3.58 -11.61 -1.65
C TRP A 24 -4.17 -12.95 -2.11
N ALA A 25 -3.53 -13.60 -3.07
CA ALA A 25 -3.92 -14.93 -3.52
C ALA A 25 -3.04 -16.00 -2.85
N SER A 26 -3.68 -17.02 -2.30
CA SER A 26 -3.08 -18.26 -1.78
C SER A 26 -3.67 -19.47 -2.53
N GLU A 27 -3.14 -20.67 -2.29
CA GLU A 27 -3.69 -21.90 -2.87
C GLU A 27 -5.17 -22.10 -2.49
N ASP A 28 -5.56 -21.68 -1.29
CA ASP A 28 -6.92 -21.83 -0.76
C ASP A 28 -7.89 -20.69 -1.11
N GLY A 29 -7.45 -19.69 -1.89
CA GLY A 29 -8.33 -18.59 -2.31
C GLY A 29 -7.70 -17.22 -2.28
N ILE A 30 -8.55 -16.19 -2.17
CA ILE A 30 -8.17 -14.78 -2.33
C ILE A 30 -8.66 -13.98 -1.13
N TRP A 31 -7.78 -13.14 -0.58
CA TRP A 31 -8.06 -12.16 0.45
C TRP A 31 -8.00 -10.75 -0.14
N LEU A 32 -8.88 -9.88 0.31
CA LEU A 32 -8.91 -8.47 -0.05
C LEU A 32 -8.78 -7.62 1.21
N LEU A 33 -7.74 -6.80 1.27
CA LEU A 33 -7.61 -5.72 2.23
C LEU A 33 -7.95 -4.40 1.54
N ALA A 34 -8.86 -3.62 2.11
CA ALA A 34 -9.14 -2.26 1.69
C ALA A 34 -8.87 -1.30 2.86
N LYS A 35 -8.01 -0.29 2.65
CA LYS A 35 -7.72 0.74 3.64
C LYS A 35 -7.95 2.12 3.04
N ARG A 36 -8.69 2.96 3.76
CA ARG A 36 -8.86 4.37 3.47
C ARG A 36 -8.08 5.20 4.49
N LEU A 37 -7.37 6.23 4.03
CA LEU A 37 -6.77 7.23 4.90
C LEU A 37 -7.83 8.29 5.23
N GLU A 38 -7.98 8.58 6.51
CA GLU A 38 -8.82 9.70 6.97
C GLU A 38 -8.27 11.06 6.51
N ARG A 39 -6.93 11.15 6.35
CA ARG A 39 -6.21 12.34 5.87
C ARG A 39 -4.98 11.95 5.06
N GLY A 40 -4.67 12.73 4.04
CA GLY A 40 -3.51 12.50 3.18
C GLY A 40 -3.81 11.57 2.01
N ARG A 41 -2.74 11.05 1.38
CA ARG A 41 -2.82 10.17 0.21
C ARG A 41 -1.74 9.10 0.31
N PHE A 42 -1.97 7.96 -0.31
CA PHE A 42 -0.95 6.94 -0.51
C PHE A 42 0.06 7.42 -1.55
N ILE A 43 1.34 7.37 -1.20
CA ILE A 43 2.44 7.62 -2.15
C ILE A 43 2.84 6.28 -2.76
N TRP A 44 2.43 6.04 -4.01
CA TRP A 44 2.79 4.81 -4.67
C TRP A 44 4.24 4.85 -5.21
N PRO A 45 5.02 3.78 -5.03
CA PRO A 45 6.29 3.58 -5.72
C PRO A 45 6.07 3.51 -7.21
N LYS A 46 6.96 4.13 -8.00
CA LYS A 46 7.01 3.82 -9.42
C LYS A 46 7.32 2.33 -9.55
N ALA A 47 6.40 1.59 -10.16
CA ALA A 47 6.56 0.17 -10.43
C ALA A 47 7.08 0.02 -11.87
N ASP A 48 8.32 -0.41 -12.04
CA ASP A 48 8.81 -0.84 -13.36
C ASP A 48 8.15 -2.19 -13.67
N GLY A 49 7.16 -2.20 -14.57
CA GLY A 49 6.42 -3.41 -14.94
C GLY A 49 5.21 -3.77 -14.05
N GLY A 50 4.68 -2.81 -13.28
CA GLY A 50 3.38 -2.97 -12.60
C GLY A 50 3.37 -3.85 -11.34
N LYS A 51 4.54 -4.26 -10.84
CA LYS A 51 4.72 -4.94 -9.56
C LYS A 51 5.79 -4.23 -8.74
N VAL A 52 5.62 -4.17 -7.42
CA VAL A 52 6.65 -3.65 -6.50
C VAL A 52 6.85 -4.64 -5.38
N HIS A 53 8.11 -4.97 -5.13
CA HIS A 53 8.51 -5.73 -3.95
C HIS A 53 8.71 -4.78 -2.78
N LEU A 54 7.93 -4.97 -1.71
CA LEU A 54 8.06 -4.21 -0.48
C LEU A 54 8.51 -5.14 0.65
N SER A 55 9.41 -4.65 1.51
CA SER A 55 9.65 -5.27 2.80
C SER A 55 8.45 -5.02 3.74
N SER A 56 8.35 -5.79 4.83
CA SER A 56 7.30 -5.59 5.83
C SER A 56 7.27 -4.16 6.37
N ALA A 57 8.43 -3.54 6.58
CA ALA A 57 8.52 -2.16 7.04
C ALA A 57 8.01 -1.16 5.98
N GLN A 58 8.36 -1.37 4.70
CA GLN A 58 7.88 -0.52 3.61
C GLN A 58 6.36 -0.64 3.40
N LEU A 59 5.82 -1.85 3.55
CA LEU A 59 4.37 -2.07 3.52
C LEU A 59 3.67 -1.34 4.67
N SER A 60 4.20 -1.43 5.89
CA SER A 60 3.65 -0.68 7.04
C SER A 60 3.69 0.83 6.81
N MET A 61 4.81 1.37 6.31
CA MET A 61 4.92 2.80 5.98
C MET A 61 3.92 3.24 4.91
N LEU A 62 3.77 2.43 3.84
CA LEU A 62 2.78 2.67 2.79
C LEU A 62 1.36 2.75 3.37
N LEU A 63 0.98 1.77 4.19
CA LEU A 63 -0.36 1.70 4.78
C LEU A 63 -0.64 2.88 5.72
N GLU A 64 0.39 3.53 6.26
CA GLU A 64 0.28 4.74 7.07
C GLU A 64 0.34 6.04 6.26
N GLY A 65 0.44 5.96 4.92
CA GLY A 65 0.57 7.15 4.05
C GLY A 65 1.91 7.89 4.22
N ILE A 66 2.95 7.18 4.66
CA ILE A 66 4.32 7.67 4.81
C ILE A 66 5.08 7.38 3.50
N ASP A 67 5.74 8.40 2.94
CA ASP A 67 6.68 8.17 1.85
C ASP A 67 7.94 7.51 2.41
N TRP A 68 8.24 6.26 2.06
CA TRP A 68 9.45 5.59 2.56
C TRP A 68 10.74 6.04 1.85
N ARG A 69 10.65 6.75 0.71
CA ARG A 69 11.83 7.35 0.06
C ARG A 69 12.28 8.60 0.81
N GLN A 70 11.37 9.24 1.52
CA GLN A 70 11.61 10.33 2.45
C GLN A 70 10.59 10.22 3.60
N PRO A 71 10.91 9.55 4.72
CA PRO A 71 9.97 9.15 5.77
C PRO A 71 9.26 10.35 6.41
N ARG A 72 8.24 10.83 5.72
CA ARG A 72 7.43 12.00 6.04
C ARG A 72 5.98 11.63 5.79
N ARG A 73 5.13 11.89 6.77
CA ARG A 73 3.69 11.68 6.63
C ARG A 73 3.12 12.70 5.65
N THR A 74 2.18 12.26 4.84
CA THR A 74 1.43 13.16 3.95
C THR A 74 0.49 14.09 4.74
N ALA A 75 0.08 13.69 5.95
CA ALA A 75 -0.73 14.50 6.86
C ALA A 75 -0.07 14.62 8.24
N ALA A 76 -0.28 15.76 8.90
CA ALA A 76 0.12 15.93 10.29
C ALA A 76 -0.71 15.02 11.20
N LEU A 77 -0.07 14.45 12.23
CA LEU A 77 -0.78 13.79 13.33
C LEU A 77 -1.65 14.84 14.01
N SER A 78 -2.96 14.80 13.80
CA SER A 78 -3.85 15.51 14.71
C SER A 78 -3.89 14.69 15.98
N MET A 79 -3.22 15.19 17.01
CA MET A 79 -3.49 14.78 18.38
C MET A 79 -4.96 15.14 18.65
N LEU A 80 -5.79 14.12 18.86
CA LEU A 80 -7.00 14.28 19.67
C LEU A 80 -6.58 14.58 21.11
#